data_AF-A0A450Y1M4-F1
#
_entry.id   AF-A0A450Y1M4-F1
#
_cell.length_a   1.000
_cell.length_b   1.000
_cell.length_c   1.000
_cell.angle_alpha   90.00
_cell.angle_beta   90.00
_cell.angle_gamma   90.00
#
_symmetry.space_group_name_H-M   'P 1'
#
loop_
_entity.id
_entity.type
_entity.pdbx_description
1 polymer ?
#
loop_
_entity_poly.entity_id
_entity_poly.type
_entity_poly.pdbx_seq_one_letter_code
_entity_poly.pdbx_strand_id
1 'polypeptide(L)'
;MIFDCGGNIKDSRMTTLGSELAIIMLISGHWNAIVKIENALPRLANKLELNIQNKRTTLREKTQDMIPYGVEVVAVDLPGVIKDVTNFFFQRGIGIEDLYTIAYPAPHTGTPMSSLHMIVGVQTDTAIATLRGEFMDLCDDLNLDAMLAPIK
;
A
#
# COMPACT_ATOMS: atom_id res chain seq x y z
N MET A 1 -1.72 7.21 25.07
CA MET A 1 -2.47 5.95 25.32
C MET A 1 -1.61 4.72 25.11
N ILE A 2 -1.16 4.41 23.88
CA ILE A 2 -0.35 3.20 23.60
C ILE A 2 0.88 3.11 24.51
N PHE A 3 1.65 4.21 24.59
CA PHE A 3 2.81 4.31 25.47
C PHE A 3 2.44 4.17 26.95
N ASP A 4 1.36 4.81 27.39
CA ASP A 4 0.88 4.76 28.78
C ASP A 4 0.45 3.34 29.22
N CYS A 5 0.02 2.51 28.27
CA CYS A 5 -0.27 1.09 28.52
C CYS A 5 0.98 0.19 28.51
N GLY A 6 2.16 0.74 28.21
CA GLY A 6 3.43 0.00 28.09
C GLY A 6 3.64 -0.65 26.72
N GLY A 7 2.92 -0.20 25.69
CA GLY A 7 3.12 -0.62 24.30
C GLY A 7 4.02 0.32 23.51
N ASN A 8 4.48 -0.15 22.36
CA ASN A 8 5.34 0.58 21.44
C ASN A 8 4.82 0.43 20.00
N ILE A 9 4.78 1.54 19.25
CA ILE A 9 4.47 1.53 17.82
C ILE A 9 5.73 1.11 17.06
N LYS A 10 5.64 0.03 16.28
CA LYS A 10 6.75 -0.49 15.46
C LYS A 10 6.73 0.07 14.05
N ASP A 11 5.54 0.18 13.48
CA ASP A 11 5.32 0.78 12.18
C ASP A 11 3.92 1.41 12.15
N SER A 12 3.76 2.43 11.33
CA SER A 12 2.45 3.05 11.11
C SER A 12 2.37 3.70 9.73
N ARG A 13 1.17 3.68 9.17
CA ARG A 13 0.79 4.45 7.97
C ARG A 13 -0.46 5.24 8.30
N MET A 14 -0.50 6.48 7.83
CA MET A 14 -1.66 7.34 7.97
C MET A 14 -1.93 7.98 6.61
N THR A 15 -3.20 7.99 6.21
CA THR A 15 -3.65 8.70 5.02
C THR A 15 -4.94 9.46 5.31
N THR A 16 -5.18 10.51 4.54
CA THR A 16 -6.41 11.30 4.55
C THR A 16 -7.06 11.16 3.20
N LEU A 17 -8.36 10.84 3.17
CA LEU A 17 -9.14 10.70 1.94
C LEU A 17 -10.45 11.45 2.10
N GLY A 18 -10.60 12.54 1.34
CA GLY A 18 -11.71 13.48 1.55
C GLY A 18 -11.63 14.13 2.94
N SER A 19 -12.72 14.08 3.69
CA SER A 19 -12.79 14.56 5.09
C SER A 19 -12.40 13.51 6.13
N GLU A 20 -12.05 12.29 5.68
CA GLU A 20 -11.79 11.16 6.55
C GLU A 20 -10.29 10.89 6.69
N LEU A 21 -9.92 10.21 7.78
CA LEU A 21 -8.57 9.70 8.00
C LEU A 21 -8.59 8.20 8.24
N ALA A 22 -7.55 7.52 7.80
CA ALA A 22 -7.28 6.13 8.14
C ALA A 22 -5.87 5.98 8.66
N ILE A 23 -5.70 5.24 9.76
CA ILE A 23 -4.41 4.93 10.35
C ILE A 23 -4.30 3.42 10.51
N ILE A 24 -3.20 2.86 10.01
CA ILE A 24 -2.78 1.48 10.23
C ILE A 24 -1.58 1.52 11.15
N MET A 25 -1.60 0.74 12.24
CA MET A 25 -0.50 0.69 13.21
C MET A 25 -0.13 -0.75 13.55
N LEU A 26 1.17 -1.04 13.53
CA LEU A 26 1.74 -2.24 14.11
C LEU A 26 2.21 -1.91 15.54
N ILE A 27 1.54 -2.48 16.53
CA ILE A 27 1.84 -2.24 17.95
C ILE A 27 2.48 -3.49 18.55
N SER A 28 3.46 -3.28 19.42
CA SER A 28 4.20 -4.32 20.13
C SER A 28 4.24 -4.02 21.63
N GLY A 29 4.42 -5.04 22.45
CA GLY A 29 4.53 -4.90 23.90
C GLY A 29 4.48 -6.25 24.60
N HIS A 30 4.74 -6.26 25.89
CA HIS A 30 4.51 -7.44 26.72
C HIS A 30 3.02 -7.81 26.71
N TRP A 31 2.70 -9.06 26.99
CA TRP A 31 1.32 -9.57 26.99
C TRP A 31 0.33 -8.66 27.73
N ASN A 32 0.68 -8.24 28.95
CA ASN A 32 -0.16 -7.37 29.78
C ASN A 32 -0.39 -5.99 29.15
N ALA A 33 0.58 -5.46 28.42
CA ALA A 33 0.43 -4.18 27.71
C ALA A 33 -0.54 -4.30 26.54
N ILE A 34 -0.44 -5.38 25.76
CA ILE A 34 -1.35 -5.65 24.64
C ILE A 34 -2.80 -5.78 25.14
N VAL A 35 -3.03 -6.55 26.21
CA VAL A 35 -4.36 -6.70 26.81
C VAL A 35 -4.91 -5.34 27.28
N LYS A 36 -4.09 -4.50 27.93
CA LYS A 36 -4.50 -3.15 28.34
C LYS A 36 -4.89 -2.27 27.16
N ILE A 37 -4.12 -2.31 26.07
CA ILE A 37 -4.41 -1.57 24.84
C ILE A 37 -5.73 -2.04 24.25
N GLU A 38 -5.90 -3.34 24.02
CA GLU A 38 -7.12 -3.93 23.45
C GLU A 38 -8.36 -3.51 24.25
N ASN A 39 -8.28 -3.50 25.58
CA ASN A 39 -9.36 -3.06 26.46
C ASN A 39 -9.62 -1.54 26.42
N ALA A 40 -8.61 -0.73 26.08
CA ALA A 40 -8.73 0.72 25.98
C ALA A 40 -9.28 1.19 24.62
N LEU A 41 -9.08 0.40 23.55
CA LEU A 41 -9.48 0.77 22.18
C LEU A 41 -10.98 1.07 22.03
N PRO A 42 -11.93 0.28 22.58
CA PRO A 42 -13.37 0.59 22.43
C PRO A 42 -13.76 1.94 23.05
N ARG A 43 -13.15 2.31 24.19
CA ARG A 43 -13.39 3.61 24.82
C ARG A 43 -12.82 4.75 23.99
N LEU A 44 -11.65 4.54 23.39
CA LEU A 44 -11.04 5.51 22.48
C LEU A 44 -11.87 5.70 21.21
N ALA A 45 -12.34 4.59 20.62
CA ALA A 45 -13.21 4.57 19.45
C ALA A 45 -14.47 5.44 19.70
N ASN A 46 -15.16 5.21 20.81
CA ASN A 46 -16.35 6.01 21.17
C ASN A 46 -16.01 7.48 21.44
N LYS A 47 -14.90 7.76 22.13
CA LYS A 47 -14.52 9.14 22.48
C LYS A 47 -14.17 9.98 21.24
N LEU A 48 -13.55 9.36 20.24
CA LEU A 48 -13.08 10.03 19.03
C LEU A 48 -13.98 9.80 17.82
N GLU A 49 -15.10 9.09 18.01
CA GLU A 49 -16.03 8.71 16.94
C GLU A 49 -15.33 7.94 15.79
N LEU A 50 -14.33 7.12 16.13
CA LEU A 50 -13.54 6.34 15.18
C LEU A 50 -14.04 4.90 15.08
N ASN A 51 -13.97 4.32 13.87
CA ASN A 51 -14.00 2.87 13.71
C ASN A 51 -12.60 2.30 13.96
N ILE A 52 -12.43 1.52 15.03
CA ILE A 52 -11.16 0.88 15.37
C ILE A 52 -11.32 -0.63 15.28
N GLN A 53 -10.58 -1.24 14.37
CA GLN A 53 -10.41 -2.68 14.29
C GLN A 53 -9.02 -3.06 14.80
N ASN A 54 -8.94 -4.15 15.57
CA ASN A 54 -7.68 -4.68 16.05
C ASN A 54 -7.62 -6.19 15.85
N LYS A 55 -6.42 -6.70 15.58
CA LYS A 55 -6.16 -8.12 15.38
C LYS A 55 -4.74 -8.40 15.83
N ARG A 56 -4.56 -9.45 16.64
CA ARG A 56 -3.21 -9.92 17.01
C ARG A 56 -2.52 -10.53 15.80
N THR A 57 -1.22 -10.25 15.67
CA THR A 57 -0.37 -10.74 14.58
C THR A 57 1.00 -11.13 15.13
N THR A 58 1.77 -11.86 14.32
CA THR A 58 3.19 -12.12 14.55
C THR A 58 4.05 -11.17 13.72
N LEU A 59 5.34 -11.13 14.02
CA LEU A 59 6.30 -10.43 13.16
C LEU A 59 6.25 -11.08 11.76
N ARG A 60 6.23 -10.25 10.71
CA ARG A 60 6.41 -10.74 9.34
C ARG A 60 7.81 -11.34 9.23
N GLU A 61 7.93 -12.54 8.68
CA GLU A 61 9.23 -13.10 8.35
C GLU A 61 9.92 -12.15 7.36
N LYS A 62 11.18 -11.79 7.63
CA LYS A 62 11.96 -11.00 6.68
C LYS A 62 12.24 -11.89 5.47
N THR A 63 11.60 -11.62 4.35
CA THR A 63 12.03 -12.13 3.06
C THR A 63 13.35 -11.43 2.73
N GLN A 64 14.48 -12.09 2.96
CA GLN A 64 15.82 -11.49 2.85
C GLN A 64 16.22 -11.11 1.41
N ASP A 65 15.41 -11.49 0.42
CA ASP A 65 15.76 -11.46 -0.99
C ASP A 65 14.73 -10.69 -1.83
N MET A 66 14.20 -9.56 -1.32
CA MET A 66 13.28 -8.70 -2.05
C MET A 66 13.91 -7.32 -2.32
N ILE A 67 13.81 -6.87 -3.56
CA ILE A 67 14.15 -5.52 -4.00
C ILE A 67 12.85 -4.78 -4.29
N PRO A 68 12.61 -3.62 -3.64
CA PRO A 68 11.39 -2.88 -3.88
C PRO A 68 11.45 -2.10 -5.21
N TYR A 69 10.38 -2.20 -5.99
CA TYR A 69 10.18 -1.46 -7.23
C TYR A 69 8.96 -0.56 -7.13
N GLY A 70 9.11 0.68 -7.57
CA GLY A 70 8.03 1.62 -7.80
C GLY A 70 7.43 1.40 -9.19
N VAL A 71 6.10 1.37 -9.22
CA VAL A 71 5.27 1.31 -10.41
C VAL A 71 4.42 2.56 -10.45
N GLU A 72 4.45 3.26 -11.57
CA GLU A 72 3.58 4.40 -11.85
C GLU A 72 2.85 4.14 -13.17
N VAL A 73 1.54 4.37 -13.17
CA VAL A 73 0.69 4.20 -14.36
C VAL A 73 -0.24 5.39 -14.47
N VAL A 74 -0.30 6.03 -15.62
CA VAL A 74 -1.18 7.17 -15.91
C VAL A 74 -2.23 6.74 -16.93
N ALA A 75 -3.50 7.02 -16.63
CA ALA A 75 -4.63 6.68 -17.48
C ALA A 75 -5.76 7.71 -17.36
N VAL A 76 -6.66 7.70 -18.35
CA VAL A 76 -7.91 8.49 -18.30
C VAL A 76 -8.99 7.78 -17.45
N ASP A 77 -9.00 6.45 -17.45
CA ASP A 77 -9.98 5.62 -16.73
C ASP A 77 -9.25 4.55 -15.88
N LEU A 78 -9.36 4.66 -14.56
CA LEU A 78 -8.53 3.88 -13.62
C LEU A 78 -9.15 2.56 -13.12
N PRO A 79 -10.48 2.39 -12.90
CA PRO A 79 -11.04 1.17 -12.31
C PRO A 79 -10.64 -0.13 -13.05
N GLY A 80 -10.63 -0.14 -14.38
CA GLY A 80 -10.12 -1.28 -15.17
C GLY A 80 -8.62 -1.47 -14.99
N VAL A 81 -7.86 -0.38 -15.07
CA VAL A 81 -6.39 -0.35 -14.98
C VAL A 81 -5.88 -0.87 -13.63
N ILE A 82 -6.50 -0.48 -12.51
CA ILE A 82 -6.10 -0.97 -11.17
C ILE A 82 -6.16 -2.50 -11.15
N LYS A 83 -7.24 -3.08 -11.66
CA LYS A 83 -7.44 -4.53 -11.67
C LYS A 83 -6.37 -5.19 -12.53
N ASP A 84 -6.15 -4.71 -13.75
CA ASP A 84 -5.23 -5.35 -14.69
C ASP A 84 -3.77 -5.26 -14.22
N VAL A 85 -3.35 -4.10 -13.73
CA VAL A 85 -2.00 -3.87 -13.17
C VAL A 85 -1.78 -4.69 -11.90
N THR A 86 -2.73 -4.69 -10.97
CA THR A 86 -2.61 -5.48 -9.72
C THR A 86 -2.57 -6.98 -10.05
N ASN A 87 -3.39 -7.42 -11.00
CA ASN A 87 -3.43 -8.82 -11.41
C ASN A 87 -2.14 -9.27 -12.11
N PHE A 88 -1.49 -8.39 -12.87
CA PHE A 88 -0.19 -8.67 -13.49
C PHE A 88 0.87 -9.10 -12.47
N PHE A 89 1.01 -8.36 -11.36
CA PHE A 89 1.95 -8.70 -10.30
C PHE A 89 1.48 -9.90 -9.48
N PHE A 90 0.19 -9.97 -9.16
CA PHE A 90 -0.39 -11.09 -8.41
C PHE A 90 -0.17 -12.44 -9.08
N GLN A 91 -0.39 -12.54 -10.40
CA GLN A 91 -0.19 -13.79 -11.16
C GLN A 91 1.27 -14.27 -11.16
N ARG A 92 2.23 -13.38 -10.88
CA ARG A 92 3.66 -13.68 -10.80
C ARG A 92 4.15 -13.90 -9.36
N GLY A 93 3.23 -13.93 -8.39
CA GLY A 93 3.57 -14.06 -6.97
C GLY A 93 4.28 -12.83 -6.39
N ILE A 94 4.24 -11.69 -7.09
CA ILE A 94 4.86 -10.44 -6.66
C ILE A 94 3.88 -9.72 -5.74
N GLY A 95 4.30 -9.51 -4.49
CA GLY A 95 3.48 -8.85 -3.48
C GLY A 95 3.47 -7.33 -3.65
N ILE A 96 2.28 -6.74 -3.48
CA ILE A 96 2.10 -5.29 -3.40
C ILE A 96 2.28 -4.85 -1.95
N GLU A 97 3.20 -3.93 -1.72
CA GLU A 97 3.52 -3.39 -0.39
C GLU A 97 2.78 -2.09 -0.08
N ASP A 98 2.54 -1.28 -1.11
CA ASP A 98 1.77 -0.04 -1.00
C ASP A 98 1.08 0.26 -2.34
N LEU A 99 -0.09 0.89 -2.30
CA LEU A 99 -0.87 1.28 -3.47
C LEU A 99 -1.75 2.48 -3.13
N TYR A 100 -1.65 3.53 -3.93
CA TYR A 100 -2.59 4.64 -3.92
C TYR A 100 -2.83 5.19 -5.32
N THR A 101 -3.91 5.94 -5.46
CA THR A 101 -4.32 6.53 -6.74
C THR A 101 -4.61 8.01 -6.57
N ILE A 102 -4.27 8.82 -7.57
CA ILE A 102 -4.52 10.26 -7.56
C ILE A 102 -5.31 10.61 -8.82
N ALA A 103 -6.42 11.33 -8.65
CA ALA A 103 -7.15 11.93 -9.77
C ALA A 103 -6.77 13.42 -9.87
N TYR A 104 -6.44 13.88 -11.07
CA TYR A 104 -6.03 15.26 -11.33
C TYR A 104 -6.43 15.73 -12.73
N PRO A 105 -6.73 17.02 -12.95
CA PRO A 105 -6.94 17.54 -14.28
C PRO A 105 -5.59 17.68 -15.01
N ALA A 106 -5.54 17.26 -16.28
CA ALA A 106 -4.38 17.45 -17.14
C ALA A 106 -4.01 18.94 -17.24
N PRO A 107 -2.71 19.29 -17.17
CA PRO A 107 -2.26 20.65 -17.39
C PRO A 107 -2.76 21.16 -18.75
N HIS A 108 -3.30 22.38 -18.76
CA HIS A 108 -3.83 23.09 -19.94
C HIS A 108 -5.16 22.58 -20.54
N THR A 109 -5.40 21.28 -20.62
CA THR A 109 -6.65 20.78 -21.24
C THR A 109 -7.78 20.60 -20.23
N GLY A 110 -7.47 20.43 -18.95
CA GLY A 110 -8.47 20.15 -17.91
C GLY A 110 -9.08 18.76 -17.98
N THR A 111 -8.59 17.90 -18.89
CA THR A 111 -9.07 16.52 -19.03
C THR A 111 -8.85 15.76 -17.73
N PRO A 112 -9.85 15.07 -17.17
CA PRO A 112 -9.66 14.24 -15.99
C PRO A 112 -8.65 13.12 -16.27
N MET A 113 -7.55 13.13 -15.54
CA MET A 113 -6.53 12.09 -15.55
C MET A 113 -6.49 11.42 -14.18
N SER A 114 -5.95 10.22 -14.15
CA SER A 114 -5.65 9.52 -12.92
C SER A 114 -4.31 8.82 -13.01
N SER A 115 -3.58 8.76 -11.90
CA SER A 115 -2.39 7.97 -11.75
C SER A 115 -2.58 6.88 -10.68
N LEU A 116 -2.01 5.72 -10.93
CA LEU A 116 -1.79 4.67 -9.94
C LEU A 116 -0.32 4.68 -9.57
N HIS A 117 -0.05 4.66 -8.27
CA HIS A 117 1.28 4.49 -7.71
C HIS A 117 1.29 3.23 -6.85
N MET A 118 2.28 2.39 -7.05
CA MET A 118 2.38 1.11 -6.36
C MET A 118 3.84 0.81 -6.02
N ILE A 119 4.07 0.19 -4.87
CA ILE A 119 5.36 -0.40 -4.50
C ILE A 119 5.19 -1.92 -4.49
N VAL A 120 6.05 -2.62 -5.21
CA VAL A 120 6.07 -4.08 -5.30
C VAL A 120 7.39 -4.66 -4.82
N GLY A 121 7.34 -5.80 -4.12
CA GLY A 121 8.53 -6.54 -3.69
C GLY A 121 8.91 -7.59 -4.74
N VAL A 122 10.00 -7.35 -5.48
CA VAL A 122 10.50 -8.26 -6.52
C VAL A 122 11.65 -9.10 -5.99
N GLN A 123 11.65 -10.41 -6.22
CA GLN A 123 12.72 -11.28 -5.73
C GLN A 123 14.05 -10.99 -6.44
N THR A 124 15.17 -11.15 -5.73
CA THR A 124 16.52 -10.89 -6.28
C THR A 124 16.91 -11.80 -7.44
N ASP A 125 16.32 -12.99 -7.55
CA ASP A 125 16.51 -13.96 -8.62
C ASP A 125 15.57 -13.74 -9.83
N THR A 126 14.61 -12.81 -9.72
CA THR A 126 13.69 -12.49 -10.81
C THR A 126 14.45 -11.84 -11.97
N ALA A 127 14.22 -12.35 -13.20
CA ALA A 127 14.75 -11.76 -14.43
C ALA A 127 14.06 -10.41 -14.71
N ILE A 128 14.56 -9.34 -14.10
CA ILE A 128 13.90 -8.02 -14.12
C ILE A 128 13.69 -7.45 -15.52
N ALA A 129 14.59 -7.75 -16.47
CA ALA A 129 14.44 -7.32 -17.86
C ALA A 129 13.19 -7.93 -18.50
N THR A 130 12.92 -9.21 -18.23
CA THR A 130 11.72 -9.92 -18.71
C THR A 130 10.47 -9.37 -18.03
N LEU A 131 10.47 -9.23 -16.69
CA LEU A 131 9.34 -8.67 -15.96
C LEU A 131 8.96 -7.27 -16.48
N ARG A 132 9.96 -6.43 -16.73
CA ARG A 132 9.74 -5.09 -17.27
C ARG A 132 9.20 -5.13 -18.70
N GLY A 133 9.73 -6.00 -19.55
CA GLY A 133 9.23 -6.18 -20.92
C GLY A 133 7.75 -6.57 -20.91
N GLU A 134 7.41 -7.63 -20.18
CA GLU A 134 6.03 -8.11 -20.06
C GLU A 134 5.07 -7.06 -19.46
N PHE A 135 5.56 -6.24 -18.52
CA PHE A 135 4.77 -5.15 -17.95
C PHE A 135 4.52 -4.04 -18.97
N MET A 136 5.53 -3.66 -19.76
CA MET A 136 5.38 -2.65 -20.81
C MET A 136 4.47 -3.15 -21.93
N ASP A 137 4.56 -4.43 -22.32
CA ASP A 137 3.65 -5.04 -23.31
C ASP A 137 2.19 -4.93 -22.85
N LEU A 138 1.91 -5.20 -21.57
CA LEU A 138 0.57 -5.00 -20.98
C LEU A 138 0.13 -3.53 -21.05
N CYS A 139 1.02 -2.60 -20.72
CA CYS A 139 0.70 -1.18 -20.75
C CYS A 139 0.41 -0.69 -22.17
N ASP A 140 1.17 -1.16 -23.15
CA ASP A 140 0.94 -0.85 -24.57
C ASP A 140 -0.41 -1.38 -25.05
N ASP A 141 -0.75 -2.64 -24.73
CA ASP A 141 -2.05 -3.24 -25.06
C ASP A 141 -3.24 -2.45 -24.50
N LEU A 142 -3.04 -1.81 -23.35
CA LEU A 142 -4.05 -1.02 -22.65
C LEU A 142 -3.95 0.49 -22.95
N ASN A 143 -3.02 0.93 -23.79
CA ASN A 143 -2.70 2.34 -24.08
C ASN A 143 -2.41 3.17 -22.82
N LEU A 144 -1.58 2.63 -21.93
CA LEU A 144 -1.19 3.24 -20.66
C LEU A 144 0.22 3.82 -20.73
N ASP A 145 0.42 4.98 -20.12
CA ASP A 145 1.77 5.50 -19.86
C ASP A 145 2.23 4.96 -18.51
N ALA A 146 3.37 4.26 -18.48
CA ALA A 146 3.79 3.51 -17.30
C ALA A 146 5.31 3.49 -17.09
N MET A 147 5.70 3.33 -15.84
CA MET A 147 7.09 3.20 -15.41
C MET A 147 7.21 2.10 -14.36
N LEU A 148 8.29 1.32 -14.45
CA LEU A 148 8.72 0.34 -13.45
C LEU A 148 10.21 0.54 -13.15
N ALA A 149 10.53 0.99 -11.94
CA ALA A 149 11.91 1.31 -11.55
C ALA A 149 12.19 0.93 -10.09
N PRO A 150 13.44 0.58 -9.74
CA PRO A 150 13.79 0.30 -8.35
C PRO A 150 13.65 1.57 -7.50
N ILE A 151 13.11 1.44 -6.30
CA ILE A 151 13.11 2.53 -5.32
C ILE A 151 14.37 2.46 -4.44
N LYS A 152 14.95 3.62 -4.12
CA LYS A 152 16.18 3.75 -3.33
C LYS A 152 15.93 3.59 -1.84
#